data_AF-A0A150RZB9-F1
#
_entry.id   AF-A0A150RZB9-F1
#
_cell.length_a   1.000
_cell.length_b   1.000
_cell.length_c   1.000
_cell.angle_alpha   90.00
_cell.angle_beta   90.00
_cell.angle_gamma   90.00
#
_symmetry.space_group_name_H-M   'P 1'
#
loop_
_entity.id
_entity.type
_entity.pdbx_description
1 polymer ?
#
loop_
_entity_poly.entity_id
_entity_poly.type
_entity_poly.pdbx_seq_one_letter_code
_entity_poly.pdbx_strand_id
1 'polypeptide(L)'
;MRRSFWSSFGSMAALAVALAGCSAPVTGELMVAIQTDMAVTKDLDHIELQVLSGGVPVISGARYELGPEHVALPATQGLLVSEDPSREISIRVRAIRHDRPRVEHTVLTTVPGDRVATLWVPLHFLCSAKEASRPGAPGACPDDLTCVAGACRDPRVSAASLPDYVEDDVLRRACFDVPSCFRSADPAEDLDTADCTIAAGDGVNVAIATEGEGACGAAGCFVPLDAESDFGWHRRDDGRIALPDALCSKERLARLGVVTSAVTAECPLKRIGDPLCAVDESQPVVLAARQRSPISLAVGEGSVLWTEQGALSGPDGFKGDGAVKRIPIEGGAPETLASEQAAPRHLALDGANGRVLWTNRGAGAGKAALMRRRLGGGDVGTLLNEQQLQELGPWGTLEALATNDKHVFWTQLSGTVVRGRVGRASVDGQTRSTLSEHLFANRIAAASNVACWTELGQDDPAPGTVDDEGTVWCLEDGETEPVKVGDRQRKPYGIALDARNAREVFWVNDGGEVVRGAVDRNAPEVIFEDHDHPGPYGIALDEDRVYWTNLRQGTVSTLPRDAPPRSNCRGDRCTLATGQRRPGAIAVDAGAIYWVNEGVPGEASGAVV
;
A
#
# COMPACT_ATOMS: atom_id res chain seq x y z
N MET A 1 -35.08 25.36 -15.39
CA MET A 1 -34.65 25.84 -14.05
C MET A 1 -33.88 24.72 -13.39
N ARG A 2 -32.65 24.98 -12.94
CA ARG A 2 -31.73 24.01 -12.35
C ARG A 2 -32.17 23.68 -10.92
N ARG A 3 -32.21 22.40 -10.55
CA ARG A 3 -32.19 21.97 -9.14
C ARG A 3 -30.91 21.19 -8.93
N SER A 4 -29.95 21.83 -8.26
CA SER A 4 -28.76 21.19 -7.72
C SER A 4 -29.06 20.88 -6.25
N PHE A 5 -29.19 19.60 -5.88
CA PHE A 5 -29.27 19.22 -4.47
C PHE A 5 -27.86 18.99 -3.96
N TRP A 6 -27.27 20.05 -3.40
CA TRP A 6 -26.02 20.02 -2.64
C TRP A 6 -26.43 20.37 -1.22
N SER A 7 -26.70 19.37 -0.39
CA SER A 7 -27.20 19.60 0.96
C SER A 7 -26.07 20.04 1.88
N SER A 8 -26.04 21.33 2.22
CA SER A 8 -25.54 21.81 3.50
C SER A 8 -26.71 21.83 4.51
N PHE A 9 -26.46 21.33 5.73
CA PHE A 9 -27.44 21.24 6.80
C PHE A 9 -28.05 22.62 7.15
N GLY A 10 -29.38 22.69 7.17
CA GLY A 10 -30.12 23.88 7.64
C GLY A 10 -31.63 23.63 7.67
N SER A 11 -32.15 23.31 8.86
CA SER A 11 -33.58 23.13 9.10
C SER A 11 -34.37 24.41 8.82
N MET A 12 -35.37 24.34 7.93
CA MET A 12 -36.52 25.26 7.95
C MET A 12 -37.80 24.49 7.68
N ALA A 13 -38.69 24.50 8.67
CA ALA A 13 -40.03 23.95 8.59
C ALA A 13 -40.86 24.71 7.55
N ALA A 14 -41.44 23.99 6.59
CA ALA A 14 -42.37 24.55 5.61
C ALA A 14 -43.83 24.21 6.00
N LEU A 15 -44.62 25.27 6.14
CA LEU A 15 -46.05 25.28 6.43
C LEU A 15 -46.84 24.72 5.23
N ALA A 16 -47.67 23.70 5.45
CA ALA A 16 -48.51 23.10 4.41
C ALA A 16 -49.77 23.95 4.15
N VAL A 17 -49.92 24.46 2.92
CA VAL A 17 -51.20 24.96 2.40
C VAL A 17 -51.67 23.98 1.34
N ALA A 18 -52.81 23.33 1.62
CA ALA A 18 -53.47 22.43 0.69
C ALA A 18 -54.21 23.23 -0.39
N LEU A 19 -53.79 23.07 -1.65
CA LEU A 19 -54.58 23.40 -2.84
C LEU A 19 -54.62 22.16 -3.74
N ALA A 20 -55.85 21.70 -4.00
CA ALA A 20 -56.14 20.58 -4.88
C ALA A 20 -56.09 21.01 -6.36
N GLY A 21 -55.59 20.10 -7.21
CA GLY A 21 -56.04 19.99 -8.60
C GLY A 21 -55.26 20.77 -9.66
N CYS A 22 -54.01 20.36 -9.92
CA CYS A 22 -53.40 20.27 -11.25
C CYS A 22 -52.13 19.42 -11.06
N SER A 23 -52.17 18.12 -11.33
CA SER A 23 -50.94 17.34 -11.52
C SER A 23 -50.25 17.92 -12.75
N ALA A 24 -49.24 18.76 -12.55
CA ALA A 24 -48.33 19.13 -13.62
C ALA A 24 -47.89 17.82 -14.31
N PRO A 25 -47.90 17.73 -15.65
CA PRO A 25 -47.36 16.55 -16.32
C PRO A 25 -45.93 16.39 -15.81
N VAL A 26 -45.55 15.18 -15.39
CA VAL A 26 -44.16 14.89 -15.05
C VAL A 26 -43.36 15.26 -16.28
N THR A 27 -42.64 16.38 -16.21
CA THR A 27 -41.66 16.71 -17.25
C THR A 27 -40.62 15.63 -17.14
N GLY A 28 -40.55 14.77 -18.15
CA GLY A 28 -39.61 13.67 -18.17
C GLY A 28 -38.20 14.13 -17.79
N GLU A 29 -37.53 13.30 -16.99
CA GLU A 29 -36.23 13.62 -16.41
C GLU A 29 -35.35 12.36 -16.37
N LEU A 30 -34.07 12.56 -16.59
CA LEU A 30 -33.05 11.55 -16.43
C LEU A 30 -32.17 11.94 -15.25
N MET A 31 -32.20 11.13 -14.18
CA MET A 31 -31.31 11.26 -13.06
C MET A 31 -30.01 10.51 -13.34
N VAL A 32 -28.95 11.25 -13.65
CA VAL A 32 -27.61 10.67 -13.82
C VAL A 32 -27.00 10.42 -12.45
N ALA A 33 -26.80 9.17 -12.09
CA ALA A 33 -26.20 8.74 -10.82
C ALA A 33 -24.78 8.20 -11.06
N ILE A 34 -23.78 8.94 -10.59
CA ILE A 34 -22.36 8.64 -10.73
C ILE A 34 -21.90 7.92 -9.47
N GLN A 35 -21.31 6.73 -9.62
CA GLN A 35 -20.75 5.94 -8.52
C GLN A 35 -19.41 5.34 -8.91
N THR A 36 -18.71 4.71 -7.96
CA THR A 36 -17.44 4.01 -8.22
C THR A 36 -17.25 2.85 -7.25
N ASP A 37 -16.51 1.84 -7.68
CA ASP A 37 -16.01 0.72 -6.87
C ASP A 37 -14.58 0.99 -6.32
N MET A 38 -13.99 2.14 -6.65
CA MET A 38 -12.66 2.56 -6.22
C MET A 38 -12.71 3.41 -4.94
N ALA A 39 -11.63 3.42 -4.15
CA ALA A 39 -11.61 4.16 -2.89
C ALA A 39 -11.47 5.67 -3.12
N VAL A 40 -12.33 6.47 -2.50
CA VAL A 40 -12.23 7.93 -2.48
C VAL A 40 -11.61 8.37 -1.15
N THR A 41 -10.62 9.26 -1.11
CA THR A 41 -10.00 9.97 -2.25
C THR A 41 -8.84 9.20 -2.88
N LYS A 42 -8.30 8.17 -2.20
CA LYS A 42 -7.06 7.44 -2.56
C LYS A 42 -6.91 7.10 -4.04
N ASP A 43 -7.96 6.60 -4.67
CA ASP A 43 -7.93 6.16 -6.05
C ASP A 43 -8.43 7.22 -7.04
N LEU A 44 -9.24 8.17 -6.58
CA LEU A 44 -9.74 9.31 -7.35
C LEU A 44 -10.10 10.47 -6.42
N ASP A 45 -9.71 11.68 -6.81
CA ASP A 45 -9.94 12.91 -6.04
C ASP A 45 -10.93 13.85 -6.72
N HIS A 46 -11.21 13.67 -8.01
CA HIS A 46 -12.19 14.47 -8.73
C HIS A 46 -13.02 13.64 -9.71
N ILE A 47 -14.20 14.16 -10.04
CA ILE A 47 -14.94 13.79 -11.25
C ILE A 47 -15.09 14.98 -12.19
N GLU A 48 -15.09 14.72 -13.49
CA GLU A 48 -15.46 15.68 -14.52
C GLU A 48 -16.69 15.17 -15.27
N LEU A 49 -17.75 15.98 -15.33
CA LEU A 49 -19.00 15.68 -16.04
C LEU A 49 -19.16 16.58 -17.26
N GLN A 50 -19.32 15.97 -18.42
CA GLN A 50 -19.70 16.63 -19.67
C GLN A 50 -21.01 16.03 -20.19
N VAL A 51 -21.92 16.90 -20.61
CA VAL A 51 -23.18 16.49 -21.25
C VAL A 51 -23.33 17.27 -22.55
N LEU A 52 -23.51 16.56 -23.66
CA LEU A 52 -23.77 17.11 -24.98
C LEU A 52 -25.17 16.69 -25.46
N SER A 53 -25.91 17.57 -26.11
CA SER A 53 -27.19 17.25 -26.78
C SER A 53 -27.06 17.62 -28.26
N GLY A 54 -27.14 16.64 -29.15
CA GLY A 54 -26.87 16.87 -30.59
C GLY A 54 -25.50 17.50 -30.87
N GLY A 55 -24.48 17.17 -30.06
CA GLY A 55 -23.13 17.74 -30.14
C GLY A 55 -22.95 19.11 -29.47
N VAL A 56 -24.03 19.72 -28.96
CA VAL A 56 -23.97 21.03 -28.27
C VAL A 56 -23.83 20.82 -26.76
N PRO A 57 -22.84 21.46 -26.09
CA PRO A 57 -22.67 21.33 -24.65
C PRO A 57 -23.88 21.86 -23.85
N VAL A 58 -24.45 20.99 -23.01
CA VAL A 58 -25.41 21.31 -21.94
C VAL A 58 -24.65 21.52 -20.63
N ILE A 59 -23.64 20.69 -20.37
CA ILE A 59 -22.68 20.83 -19.26
C ILE A 59 -21.27 20.77 -19.87
N SER A 60 -20.52 21.86 -19.71
CA SER A 60 -19.20 22.05 -20.33
C SER A 60 -18.06 21.58 -19.42
N GLY A 61 -17.99 20.29 -19.11
CA GLY A 61 -16.87 19.70 -18.35
C GLY A 61 -16.77 20.23 -16.92
N ALA A 62 -17.87 20.17 -16.16
CA ALA A 62 -17.88 20.60 -14.77
C ALA A 62 -17.05 19.65 -13.93
N ARG A 63 -16.03 20.18 -13.24
CA ARG A 63 -15.13 19.42 -12.36
C ARG A 63 -15.55 19.57 -10.91
N TYR A 64 -15.57 18.47 -10.18
CA TYR A 64 -15.98 18.39 -8.79
C TYR A 64 -14.94 17.64 -7.97
N GLU A 65 -14.55 18.23 -6.85
CA GLU A 65 -13.69 17.57 -5.86
C GLU A 65 -14.51 16.56 -5.06
N LEU A 66 -13.91 15.41 -4.79
CA LEU A 66 -14.51 14.33 -4.02
C LEU A 66 -13.92 14.29 -2.61
N GLY A 67 -14.72 13.87 -1.63
CA GLY A 67 -14.26 13.62 -0.27
C GLY A 67 -15.28 13.99 0.79
N PRO A 68 -14.96 13.76 2.09
CA PRO A 68 -15.88 13.99 3.20
C PRO A 68 -16.39 15.43 3.32
N GLU A 69 -15.53 16.40 2.98
CA GLU A 69 -15.85 17.84 3.00
C GLU A 69 -16.36 18.36 1.65
N HIS A 70 -16.46 17.48 0.64
CA HIS A 70 -16.80 17.82 -0.75
C HIS A 70 -17.93 16.92 -1.30
N VAL A 71 -17.88 16.56 -2.58
CA VAL A 71 -18.90 15.70 -3.19
C VAL A 71 -18.73 14.27 -2.70
N ALA A 72 -19.78 13.74 -2.08
CA ALA A 72 -19.93 12.32 -1.80
C ALA A 72 -20.50 11.59 -3.02
N LEU A 73 -20.12 10.33 -3.18
CA LEU A 73 -20.74 9.42 -4.15
C LEU A 73 -21.81 8.56 -3.43
N PRO A 74 -22.89 8.14 -4.12
CA PRO A 74 -23.21 8.49 -5.50
C PRO A 74 -23.58 9.97 -5.68
N ALA A 75 -23.00 10.62 -6.69
CA ALA A 75 -23.33 11.99 -7.05
C ALA A 75 -24.44 11.99 -8.10
N THR A 76 -25.39 12.92 -7.99
CA THR A 76 -26.57 12.96 -8.87
C THR A 76 -26.68 14.25 -9.67
N GLN A 77 -27.08 14.12 -10.94
CA GLN A 77 -27.36 15.24 -11.84
C GLN A 77 -28.65 14.98 -12.62
N GLY A 78 -29.69 15.76 -12.35
CA GLY A 78 -30.94 15.74 -13.11
C GLY A 78 -30.78 16.41 -14.48
N LEU A 79 -31.26 15.76 -15.53
CA LEU A 79 -31.32 16.25 -16.91
C LEU A 79 -32.78 16.24 -17.38
N LEU A 80 -33.32 17.40 -17.73
CA LEU A 80 -34.70 17.55 -18.18
C LEU A 80 -34.84 17.22 -19.67
N VAL A 81 -36.02 16.73 -20.07
CA VAL A 81 -36.37 16.49 -21.48
C VAL A 81 -36.13 17.73 -22.33
N SER A 82 -35.48 17.52 -23.48
CA SER A 82 -35.32 18.54 -24.52
C SER A 82 -36.62 18.73 -25.30
N GLU A 83 -36.78 19.83 -26.05
CA GLU A 83 -37.93 20.04 -26.94
C GLU A 83 -38.16 18.89 -27.95
N ASP A 84 -37.12 18.10 -28.22
CA ASP A 84 -37.20 16.86 -28.97
C ASP A 84 -36.81 15.66 -28.07
N PRO A 85 -37.76 14.79 -27.69
CA PRO A 85 -37.49 13.64 -26.83
C PRO A 85 -36.72 12.51 -27.55
N SER A 86 -36.64 12.53 -28.88
CA SER A 86 -35.83 11.57 -29.66
C SER A 86 -34.35 11.93 -29.74
N ARG A 87 -34.01 13.13 -29.26
CA ARG A 87 -32.65 13.67 -29.34
C ARG A 87 -31.72 12.94 -28.39
N GLU A 88 -30.74 12.24 -28.98
CA GLU A 88 -29.68 11.58 -28.23
C GLU A 88 -28.82 12.62 -27.49
N ILE A 89 -28.50 12.29 -26.24
CA ILE A 89 -27.56 13.00 -25.38
C ILE A 89 -26.34 12.11 -25.13
N SER A 90 -25.17 12.73 -25.09
CA SER A 90 -23.91 12.10 -24.70
C SER A 90 -23.54 12.57 -23.31
N ILE A 91 -23.41 11.64 -22.37
CA ILE A 91 -23.02 11.88 -20.99
C ILE A 91 -21.66 11.24 -20.79
N ARG A 92 -20.63 12.05 -20.58
CA ARG A 92 -19.26 11.60 -20.33
C ARG A 92 -18.85 11.96 -18.92
N VAL A 93 -18.40 10.97 -18.17
CA VAL A 93 -17.88 11.13 -16.81
C VAL A 93 -16.45 10.62 -16.76
N ARG A 94 -15.54 11.41 -16.20
CA ARG A 94 -14.16 11.02 -15.95
C ARG A 94 -13.85 11.00 -14.46
N ALA A 95 -13.25 9.93 -13.97
CA ALA A 95 -12.56 9.90 -12.68
C ALA A 95 -11.14 10.44 -12.87
N ILE A 96 -10.70 11.32 -11.98
CA ILE A 96 -9.38 11.94 -12.01
C ILE A 96 -8.66 11.66 -10.70
N ARG A 97 -7.36 11.43 -10.78
CA ARG A 97 -6.43 11.42 -9.64
C ARG A 97 -5.21 12.27 -10.00
N HIS A 98 -4.86 13.26 -9.19
CA HIS A 98 -3.75 14.19 -9.42
C HIS A 98 -3.73 14.80 -10.82
N ASP A 99 -4.87 15.33 -11.25
CA ASP A 99 -5.07 15.92 -12.58
C ASP A 99 -4.90 14.96 -13.76
N ARG A 100 -4.77 13.65 -13.51
CA ARG A 100 -4.71 12.63 -14.55
C ARG A 100 -6.04 11.87 -14.62
N PRO A 101 -6.70 11.83 -15.79
CA PRO A 101 -7.85 10.96 -15.99
C PRO A 101 -7.45 9.50 -15.78
N ARG A 102 -8.17 8.80 -14.91
CA ARG A 102 -7.94 7.39 -14.57
C ARG A 102 -8.96 6.47 -15.22
N VAL A 103 -10.23 6.85 -15.15
CA VAL A 103 -11.37 6.11 -15.73
C VAL A 103 -12.24 7.09 -16.50
N GLU A 104 -12.79 6.65 -17.63
CA GLU A 104 -13.83 7.37 -18.36
C GLU A 104 -15.00 6.43 -18.64
N HIS A 105 -16.22 6.92 -18.47
CA HIS A 105 -17.45 6.25 -18.89
C HIS A 105 -18.28 7.23 -19.72
N THR A 106 -18.55 6.86 -20.97
CA THR A 106 -19.47 7.58 -21.85
C THR A 106 -20.75 6.78 -22.06
N VAL A 107 -21.91 7.41 -21.87
CA VAL A 107 -23.22 6.84 -22.19
C VAL A 107 -23.92 7.71 -23.24
N LEU A 108 -24.52 7.06 -24.24
CA LEU A 108 -25.41 7.67 -25.22
C LEU A 108 -26.84 7.22 -24.92
N THR A 109 -27.76 8.15 -24.69
CA THR A 109 -29.17 7.81 -24.40
C THR A 109 -30.12 8.94 -24.74
N THR A 110 -31.41 8.78 -24.46
CA THR A 110 -32.44 9.83 -24.55
C THR A 110 -33.03 10.10 -23.16
N VAL A 111 -33.64 11.26 -22.98
CA VAL A 111 -34.37 11.55 -21.73
C VAL A 111 -35.81 11.04 -21.89
N PRO A 112 -36.31 10.16 -21.01
CA PRO A 112 -37.69 9.66 -21.11
C PRO A 112 -38.67 10.82 -20.97
N GLY A 113 -39.76 10.80 -21.74
CA GLY A 113 -40.71 11.92 -21.85
C GLY A 113 -41.73 12.04 -20.72
N ASP A 114 -41.98 10.94 -20.01
CA ASP A 114 -43.18 10.70 -19.21
C ASP A 114 -42.90 10.21 -17.78
N ARG A 115 -41.63 10.01 -17.43
CA ARG A 115 -41.18 9.52 -16.11
C ARG A 115 -39.82 10.09 -15.74
N VAL A 116 -39.44 9.89 -14.48
CA VAL A 116 -38.08 10.14 -14.00
C VAL A 116 -37.36 8.80 -13.98
N ALA A 117 -36.29 8.66 -14.76
CA ALA A 117 -35.50 7.43 -14.81
C ALA A 117 -34.10 7.62 -14.20
N THR A 118 -33.53 6.56 -13.64
CA THR A 118 -32.14 6.57 -13.18
C THR A 118 -31.22 6.01 -14.25
N LEU A 119 -30.20 6.78 -14.63
CA LEU A 119 -29.06 6.28 -15.39
C LEU A 119 -27.86 6.17 -14.46
N TRP A 120 -27.42 4.94 -14.20
CA TRP A 120 -26.16 4.70 -13.52
C TRP A 120 -24.98 4.90 -14.48
N VAL A 121 -24.02 5.72 -14.07
CA VAL A 121 -22.75 5.93 -14.79
C VAL A 121 -21.60 5.54 -13.85
N PRO A 122 -21.36 4.24 -13.66
CA PRO A 122 -20.34 3.76 -12.74
C PRO A 122 -18.92 3.90 -13.31
N LEU A 123 -18.00 4.36 -12.47
CA LEU A 123 -16.57 4.49 -12.77
C LEU A 123 -15.85 3.26 -12.18
N HIS A 124 -15.60 2.26 -13.01
CA HIS A 124 -15.06 0.97 -12.56
C HIS A 124 -13.54 0.91 -12.54
N PHE A 125 -12.99 0.30 -11.50
CA PHE A 125 -11.59 -0.10 -11.39
C PHE A 125 -11.10 -0.90 -12.59
N LEU A 126 -11.91 -1.84 -13.08
CA LEU A 126 -11.57 -2.65 -14.26
C LEU A 126 -11.44 -1.82 -15.55
N CYS A 127 -11.92 -0.59 -15.55
CA CYS A 127 -11.77 0.37 -16.64
C CYS A 127 -10.64 1.40 -16.40
N SER A 128 -9.84 1.23 -15.34
CA SER A 128 -8.68 2.09 -15.08
C SER A 128 -7.63 1.94 -16.18
N ALA A 129 -7.29 3.05 -16.81
CA ALA A 129 -6.17 3.10 -17.74
C ALA A 129 -4.85 2.89 -16.98
N LYS A 130 -3.86 2.26 -17.63
CA LYS A 130 -2.49 2.23 -17.09
C LYS A 130 -1.86 3.62 -17.26
N GLU A 131 -1.03 4.07 -16.32
CA GLU A 131 -0.38 5.40 -16.36
C GLU A 131 0.45 5.68 -17.63
N ALA A 132 0.86 4.65 -18.38
CA ALA A 132 1.63 4.75 -19.62
C ALA A 132 0.78 4.84 -20.91
N SER A 133 -0.53 5.07 -20.82
CA SER A 133 -1.46 4.85 -21.92
C SER A 133 -1.50 5.99 -22.94
N ARG A 134 -0.96 5.74 -24.15
CA ARG A 134 -1.31 6.48 -25.39
C ARG A 134 -2.78 6.21 -25.77
N PRO A 135 -3.39 7.03 -26.66
CA PRO A 135 -4.67 6.65 -27.28
C PRO A 135 -4.59 5.22 -27.86
N GLY A 136 -5.49 4.33 -27.44
CA GLY A 136 -5.50 2.91 -27.81
C GLY A 136 -4.70 1.94 -26.92
N ALA A 137 -4.25 2.34 -25.74
CA ALA A 137 -3.64 1.43 -24.76
C ALA A 137 -4.68 0.52 -24.06
N PRO A 138 -4.26 -0.61 -23.45
CA PRO A 138 -5.18 -1.52 -22.75
C PRO A 138 -5.92 -0.78 -21.62
N GLY A 139 -7.24 -0.61 -21.78
CA GLY A 139 -8.12 0.15 -20.88
C GLY A 139 -8.75 1.40 -21.50
N ALA A 140 -8.13 1.97 -22.55
CA ALA A 140 -8.74 3.01 -23.36
C ALA A 140 -9.50 2.38 -24.52
N CYS A 141 -10.82 2.57 -24.54
CA CYS A 141 -11.64 2.10 -25.65
C CYS A 141 -11.46 2.99 -26.89
N PRO A 142 -11.65 2.45 -28.10
CA PRO A 142 -11.84 3.25 -29.31
C PRO A 142 -12.88 4.36 -29.09
N ASP A 143 -12.76 5.48 -29.81
CA ASP A 143 -13.60 6.67 -29.60
C ASP A 143 -15.12 6.43 -29.73
N ASP A 144 -15.52 5.36 -30.43
CA ASP A 144 -16.91 4.94 -30.64
C ASP A 144 -17.43 3.96 -29.57
N LEU A 145 -16.58 3.50 -28.66
CA LEU A 145 -16.90 2.55 -27.59
C LEU A 145 -16.65 3.17 -26.21
N THR A 146 -17.27 2.60 -25.19
CA THR A 146 -17.02 2.95 -23.78
C THR A 146 -16.57 1.72 -23.01
N CYS A 147 -15.77 1.92 -21.96
CA CYS A 147 -15.39 0.81 -21.09
C CYS A 147 -16.52 0.53 -20.07
N VAL A 148 -16.93 -0.73 -20.00
CA VAL A 148 -17.92 -1.24 -19.05
C VAL A 148 -17.38 -2.53 -18.45
N ALA A 149 -17.22 -2.58 -17.13
CA ALA A 149 -16.67 -3.72 -16.40
C ALA A 149 -15.34 -4.26 -16.97
N GLY A 150 -14.52 -3.37 -17.55
CA GLY A 150 -13.23 -3.68 -18.17
C GLY A 150 -13.25 -4.14 -19.63
N ALA A 151 -14.42 -4.18 -20.28
CA ALA A 151 -14.56 -4.49 -21.70
C ALA A 151 -15.09 -3.28 -22.48
N CYS A 152 -14.62 -3.10 -23.71
CA CYS A 152 -15.16 -2.06 -24.61
C CYS A 152 -16.51 -2.50 -25.18
N ARG A 153 -17.54 -1.69 -24.96
CA ARG A 153 -18.93 -1.95 -25.36
C ARG A 153 -19.52 -0.71 -26.06
N ASP A 154 -20.63 -0.90 -26.76
CA ASP A 154 -21.40 0.20 -27.32
C ASP A 154 -21.89 1.11 -26.17
N PRO A 155 -21.70 2.45 -26.25
CA PRO A 155 -22.15 3.37 -25.20
C PRO A 155 -23.66 3.58 -25.16
N ARG A 156 -24.44 3.07 -26.13
CA ARG A 156 -25.88 3.28 -26.18
C ARG A 156 -26.63 2.48 -25.14
N VAL A 157 -27.41 3.20 -24.34
CA VAL A 157 -28.34 2.63 -23.36
C VAL A 157 -29.76 3.08 -23.71
N SER A 158 -30.67 2.13 -23.84
CA SER A 158 -32.08 2.43 -24.13
C SER A 158 -32.73 3.12 -22.93
N ALA A 159 -33.31 4.30 -23.14
CA ALA A 159 -34.07 4.99 -22.08
C ALA A 159 -35.26 4.17 -21.58
N ALA A 160 -35.77 3.22 -22.37
CA ALA A 160 -36.87 2.35 -21.97
C ALA A 160 -36.43 1.24 -20.99
N SER A 161 -35.15 0.86 -20.97
CA SER A 161 -34.64 -0.17 -20.05
C SER A 161 -34.18 0.41 -18.71
N LEU A 162 -34.15 1.74 -18.56
CA LEU A 162 -33.71 2.39 -17.33
C LEU A 162 -34.75 2.23 -16.21
N PRO A 163 -34.35 1.93 -14.98
CA PRO A 163 -35.28 1.86 -13.85
C PRO A 163 -35.88 3.25 -13.54
N ASP A 164 -37.03 3.26 -12.87
CA ASP A 164 -37.60 4.49 -12.33
C ASP A 164 -36.72 5.06 -11.21
N TYR A 165 -36.72 6.38 -11.06
CA TYR A 165 -35.97 7.02 -10.00
C TYR A 165 -36.64 6.84 -8.64
N VAL A 166 -35.85 6.34 -7.69
CA VAL A 166 -36.20 6.22 -6.28
C VAL A 166 -35.08 6.87 -5.49
N GLU A 167 -35.41 7.91 -4.71
CA GLU A 167 -34.41 8.70 -3.96
C GLU A 167 -33.59 7.83 -2.99
N ASP A 168 -34.25 6.89 -2.31
CA ASP A 168 -33.63 6.02 -1.32
C ASP A 168 -32.60 5.06 -1.95
N ASP A 169 -32.77 4.68 -3.22
CA ASP A 169 -31.84 3.81 -3.95
C ASP A 169 -30.54 4.52 -4.34
N VAL A 170 -30.51 5.86 -4.28
CA VAL A 170 -29.39 6.68 -4.77
C VAL A 170 -28.75 7.54 -3.69
N LEU A 171 -29.53 8.16 -2.80
CA LEU A 171 -29.04 9.19 -1.87
C LEU A 171 -29.06 8.79 -0.39
N ARG A 172 -29.79 7.73 0.01
CA ARG A 172 -30.01 7.40 1.43
C ARG A 172 -29.44 6.05 1.85
N ARG A 173 -28.54 5.47 1.06
CA ARG A 173 -27.91 4.17 1.37
C ARG A 173 -26.75 4.36 2.34
N ALA A 174 -26.66 3.44 3.31
CA ALA A 174 -25.47 3.33 4.15
C ALA A 174 -24.27 2.95 3.29
N CYS A 175 -23.09 3.44 3.68
CA CYS A 175 -21.87 3.06 2.99
C CYS A 175 -21.49 1.61 3.29
N PHE A 176 -20.82 0.99 2.33
CA PHE A 176 -20.27 -0.35 2.40
C PHE A 176 -18.82 -0.27 2.89
N ASP A 177 -18.58 -0.78 4.09
CA ASP A 177 -17.25 -0.82 4.72
C ASP A 177 -16.46 -2.02 4.18
N VAL A 178 -15.66 -1.76 3.14
CA VAL A 178 -14.88 -2.79 2.46
C VAL A 178 -13.85 -3.45 3.40
N PRO A 179 -12.99 -2.71 4.13
CA PRO A 179 -12.05 -3.33 5.06
C PRO A 179 -12.70 -4.25 6.09
N SER A 180 -13.82 -3.82 6.70
CA SER A 180 -14.52 -4.63 7.71
C SER A 180 -15.20 -5.85 7.08
N CYS A 181 -15.83 -5.68 5.92
CA CYS A 181 -16.56 -6.75 5.23
C CYS A 181 -15.61 -7.83 4.68
N PHE A 182 -14.41 -7.46 4.23
CA PHE A 182 -13.41 -8.39 3.69
C PHE A 182 -12.28 -8.76 4.67
N ARG A 183 -12.45 -8.49 5.98
CA ARG A 183 -11.45 -8.82 7.02
C ARG A 183 -11.07 -10.31 7.09
N SER A 184 -11.99 -11.18 6.67
CA SER A 184 -11.85 -12.63 6.68
C SER A 184 -12.16 -13.20 5.30
N ALA A 185 -11.80 -12.46 4.25
CA ALA A 185 -12.05 -12.86 2.88
C ALA A 185 -11.22 -14.11 2.51
N ASP A 186 -11.88 -15.04 1.82
CA ASP A 186 -11.26 -16.25 1.30
C ASP A 186 -10.98 -16.10 -0.20
N PRO A 187 -9.85 -16.63 -0.71
CA PRO A 187 -9.64 -16.77 -2.15
C PRO A 187 -10.83 -17.48 -2.79
N ALA A 188 -11.28 -17.00 -3.95
CA ALA A 188 -12.39 -17.64 -4.64
C ALA A 188 -12.04 -19.08 -5.04
N GLU A 189 -12.97 -20.00 -4.75
CA GLU A 189 -12.83 -21.41 -5.07
C GLU A 189 -13.18 -21.70 -6.53
N ASP A 190 -12.51 -22.69 -7.11
CA ASP A 190 -12.76 -23.20 -8.47
C ASP A 190 -12.95 -22.11 -9.53
N LEU A 191 -12.04 -21.12 -9.56
CA LEU A 191 -12.02 -20.09 -10.60
C LEU A 191 -11.80 -20.73 -11.98
N ASP A 192 -12.85 -20.77 -12.78
CA ASP A 192 -12.82 -21.17 -14.18
C ASP A 192 -12.54 -19.94 -15.04
N THR A 193 -11.32 -19.87 -15.58
CA THR A 193 -10.88 -18.74 -16.41
C THR A 193 -11.47 -18.74 -17.82
N ALA A 194 -12.00 -19.88 -18.30
CA ALA A 194 -12.60 -19.97 -19.63
C ALA A 194 -14.01 -19.39 -19.64
N ASP A 195 -14.81 -19.74 -18.63
CA ASP A 195 -16.18 -19.24 -18.45
C ASP A 195 -16.26 -17.99 -17.56
N CYS A 196 -15.11 -17.55 -17.01
CA CYS A 196 -14.98 -16.49 -16.02
C CYS A 196 -15.97 -16.61 -14.85
N THR A 197 -15.98 -17.80 -14.23
CA THR A 197 -16.88 -18.10 -13.11
C THR A 197 -16.13 -18.62 -11.89
N ILE A 198 -16.72 -18.45 -10.70
CA ILE A 198 -16.22 -19.03 -9.45
C ILE A 198 -17.28 -19.92 -8.81
N ALA A 199 -16.84 -20.91 -8.05
CA ALA A 199 -17.71 -21.58 -7.08
C ALA A 199 -17.83 -20.70 -5.83
N ALA A 200 -19.04 -20.54 -5.33
CA ALA A 200 -19.28 -19.87 -4.06
C ALA A 200 -20.61 -20.35 -3.46
N GLY A 201 -20.65 -20.38 -2.12
CA GLY A 201 -21.89 -20.60 -1.38
C GLY A 201 -22.94 -19.52 -1.63
N ASP A 202 -24.13 -19.74 -1.09
CA ASP A 202 -25.17 -18.71 -1.07
C ASP A 202 -24.77 -17.56 -0.14
N GLY A 203 -25.20 -16.34 -0.50
CA GLY A 203 -25.00 -15.16 0.34
C GLY A 203 -23.53 -14.76 0.49
N VAL A 204 -22.85 -14.48 -0.62
CA VAL A 204 -21.48 -13.95 -0.62
C VAL A 204 -21.40 -12.58 -1.28
N ASN A 205 -20.45 -11.78 -0.83
CA ASN A 205 -19.89 -10.65 -1.56
C ASN A 205 -18.65 -11.11 -2.33
N VAL A 206 -18.38 -10.48 -3.47
CA VAL A 206 -17.20 -10.73 -4.30
C VAL A 206 -16.38 -9.46 -4.41
N ALA A 207 -15.06 -9.58 -4.32
CA ALA A 207 -14.16 -8.47 -4.57
C ALA A 207 -12.93 -8.89 -5.37
N ILE A 208 -12.34 -7.91 -6.04
CA ILE A 208 -11.01 -8.01 -6.62
C ILE A 208 -10.00 -7.67 -5.53
N ALA A 209 -9.11 -8.61 -5.22
CA ALA A 209 -7.97 -8.35 -4.33
C ALA A 209 -6.80 -7.78 -5.14
N THR A 210 -6.31 -6.60 -4.74
CA THR A 210 -5.20 -5.89 -5.40
C THR A 210 -3.97 -5.86 -4.50
N GLU A 211 -2.86 -5.30 -5.00
CA GLU A 211 -1.70 -5.00 -4.17
C GLU A 211 -1.77 -3.64 -3.47
N GLY A 212 -2.71 -2.74 -3.76
CA GLY A 212 -2.72 -1.37 -3.17
C GLY A 212 -3.83 -0.43 -3.65
N GLU A 213 -4.50 -0.77 -4.76
CA GLU A 213 -5.69 -0.07 -5.29
C GLU A 213 -6.98 -0.58 -4.63
N GLY A 214 -8.04 0.22 -4.61
CA GLY A 214 -9.26 -0.09 -3.86
C GLY A 214 -9.16 0.28 -2.38
N ALA A 215 -10.14 -0.13 -1.58
CA ALA A 215 -10.16 0.16 -0.16
C ALA A 215 -9.29 -0.84 0.61
N CYS A 216 -8.36 -0.32 1.40
CA CYS A 216 -7.33 -1.11 2.08
C CYS A 216 -7.56 -1.14 3.59
N GLY A 217 -7.34 -2.31 4.18
CA GLY A 217 -7.28 -2.51 5.63
C GLY A 217 -6.35 -3.66 5.98
N ALA A 218 -6.35 -4.08 7.25
CA ALA A 218 -5.39 -5.07 7.76
C ALA A 218 -5.36 -6.41 7.01
N ALA A 219 -6.47 -6.80 6.36
CA ALA A 219 -6.55 -8.05 5.58
C ALA A 219 -6.08 -7.91 4.12
N GLY A 220 -5.95 -6.68 3.61
CA GLY A 220 -5.52 -6.40 2.25
C GLY A 220 -6.29 -5.24 1.61
N CYS A 221 -6.11 -5.09 0.30
CA CYS A 221 -6.77 -4.08 -0.52
C CYS A 221 -7.78 -4.72 -1.47
N PHE A 222 -9.01 -4.20 -1.46
CA PHE A 222 -10.13 -4.80 -2.17
C PHE A 222 -10.95 -3.77 -2.95
N VAL A 223 -11.39 -4.17 -4.13
CA VAL A 223 -12.38 -3.46 -4.95
C VAL A 223 -13.64 -4.33 -4.97
N PRO A 224 -14.71 -3.97 -4.24
CA PRO A 224 -15.92 -4.77 -4.19
C PRO A 224 -16.67 -4.71 -5.52
N LEU A 225 -17.23 -5.83 -5.95
CA LEU A 225 -18.05 -5.91 -7.16
C LEU A 225 -19.54 -5.87 -6.78
N ASP A 226 -20.31 -5.08 -7.53
CA ASP A 226 -21.75 -4.99 -7.35
C ASP A 226 -22.43 -6.34 -7.65
N ALA A 227 -23.23 -6.83 -6.72
CA ALA A 227 -23.99 -8.07 -6.89
C ALA A 227 -25.18 -7.89 -7.82
N GLU A 228 -25.46 -8.94 -8.59
CA GLU A 228 -26.56 -9.05 -9.55
C GLU A 228 -26.67 -7.80 -10.46
N SER A 229 -25.53 -7.36 -10.99
CA SER A 229 -25.41 -6.16 -11.82
C SER A 229 -24.64 -6.42 -13.10
N ASP A 230 -25.10 -5.83 -14.22
CA ASP A 230 -24.43 -5.88 -15.53
C ASP A 230 -22.97 -5.41 -15.50
N PHE A 231 -22.59 -4.74 -14.42
CA PHE A 231 -21.28 -4.16 -14.20
C PHE A 231 -20.41 -4.94 -13.21
N GLY A 232 -21.00 -5.85 -12.43
CA GLY A 232 -20.36 -6.64 -11.40
C GLY A 232 -20.51 -8.13 -11.68
N TRP A 233 -21.12 -8.86 -10.76
CA TRP A 233 -21.29 -10.31 -10.88
C TRP A 233 -22.75 -10.73 -10.82
N HIS A 234 -23.08 -11.89 -11.39
CA HIS A 234 -24.42 -12.47 -11.34
C HIS A 234 -24.37 -13.94 -11.00
N ARG A 235 -25.38 -14.46 -10.30
CA ARG A 235 -25.52 -15.91 -10.12
C ARG A 235 -26.13 -16.56 -11.35
N ARG A 236 -25.48 -17.62 -11.84
CA ARG A 236 -25.97 -18.46 -12.94
C ARG A 236 -26.93 -19.53 -12.43
N ASP A 237 -27.75 -20.06 -13.34
CA ASP A 237 -28.69 -21.15 -13.05
C ASP A 237 -28.01 -22.45 -12.58
N ASP A 238 -26.74 -22.65 -12.93
CA ASP A 238 -25.91 -23.78 -12.45
C ASP A 238 -25.35 -23.57 -11.03
N GLY A 239 -25.70 -22.45 -10.39
CA GLY A 239 -25.29 -22.08 -9.04
C GLY A 239 -23.94 -21.36 -8.95
N ARG A 240 -23.18 -21.27 -10.06
CA ARG A 240 -21.89 -20.56 -10.09
C ARG A 240 -22.09 -19.04 -10.17
N ILE A 241 -21.07 -18.29 -9.78
CA ILE A 241 -21.06 -16.83 -9.94
C ILE A 241 -20.29 -16.48 -11.21
N ALA A 242 -20.95 -15.77 -12.13
CA ALA A 242 -20.32 -15.15 -13.29
C ALA A 242 -19.68 -13.83 -12.90
N LEU A 243 -18.40 -13.67 -13.22
CA LEU A 243 -17.62 -12.45 -13.00
C LEU A 243 -17.57 -11.61 -14.27
N PRO A 244 -17.14 -10.34 -14.20
CA PRO A 244 -16.83 -9.57 -15.41
C PRO A 244 -15.76 -10.29 -16.26
N ASP A 245 -16.07 -10.64 -17.51
CA ASP A 245 -15.17 -11.39 -18.41
C ASP A 245 -13.74 -10.83 -18.43
N ALA A 246 -13.63 -9.50 -18.45
CA ALA A 246 -12.37 -8.81 -18.53
C ALA A 246 -11.48 -9.06 -17.30
N LEU A 247 -12.01 -9.44 -16.14
CA LEU A 247 -11.24 -9.78 -14.95
C LEU A 247 -10.40 -11.04 -15.17
N CYS A 248 -10.92 -12.02 -15.93
CA CYS A 248 -10.28 -13.32 -16.12
C CYS A 248 -9.19 -13.36 -17.21
N SER A 249 -8.78 -12.20 -17.74
CA SER A 249 -7.64 -12.13 -18.65
C SER A 249 -6.37 -12.61 -17.94
N LYS A 250 -5.49 -13.30 -18.67
CA LYS A 250 -4.22 -13.82 -18.12
C LYS A 250 -3.38 -12.73 -17.47
N GLU A 251 -3.32 -11.55 -18.08
CA GLU A 251 -2.57 -10.39 -17.58
C GLU A 251 -3.14 -9.84 -16.28
N ARG A 252 -4.46 -9.90 -16.10
CA ARG A 252 -5.14 -9.42 -14.90
C ARG A 252 -5.03 -10.44 -13.77
N LEU A 253 -5.28 -11.72 -14.04
CA LEU A 253 -5.13 -12.77 -13.03
C LEU A 253 -3.67 -12.98 -12.58
N ALA A 254 -2.69 -12.52 -13.38
CA ALA A 254 -1.29 -12.49 -12.94
C ALA A 254 -1.01 -11.48 -11.82
N ARG A 255 -1.84 -10.43 -11.67
CA ARG A 255 -1.63 -9.32 -10.71
C ARG A 255 -2.78 -9.10 -9.73
N LEU A 256 -3.97 -9.62 -10.04
CA LEU A 256 -5.20 -9.50 -9.25
C LEU A 256 -5.57 -10.86 -8.67
N GLY A 257 -6.37 -10.85 -7.62
CA GLY A 257 -7.06 -12.04 -7.13
C GLY A 257 -8.56 -11.80 -7.09
N VAL A 258 -9.32 -12.88 -6.96
CA VAL A 258 -10.74 -12.83 -6.66
C VAL A 258 -10.91 -13.41 -5.27
N VAL A 259 -11.66 -12.70 -4.42
CA VAL A 259 -11.98 -13.15 -3.08
C VAL A 259 -13.46 -13.07 -2.84
N THR A 260 -13.94 -13.87 -1.89
CA THR A 260 -15.32 -13.84 -1.43
C THR A 260 -15.37 -13.58 0.07
N SER A 261 -16.47 -13.00 0.53
CA SER A 261 -16.78 -12.85 1.95
C SER A 261 -18.26 -13.15 2.20
N ALA A 262 -18.58 -13.76 3.33
CA ALA A 262 -19.96 -14.08 3.67
C ALA A 262 -20.80 -12.81 3.92
N VAL A 263 -22.04 -12.82 3.44
CA VAL A 263 -22.99 -11.74 3.74
C VAL A 263 -23.48 -11.88 5.19
N THR A 264 -23.28 -10.83 5.97
CA THR A 264 -23.75 -10.73 7.36
C THR A 264 -24.45 -9.40 7.61
N ALA A 265 -24.88 -9.13 8.85
CA ALA A 265 -25.42 -7.83 9.21
C ALA A 265 -24.36 -6.71 9.12
N GLU A 266 -23.10 -7.04 9.45
CA GLU A 266 -21.95 -6.13 9.40
C GLU A 266 -21.31 -6.07 8.00
N CYS A 267 -21.62 -7.03 7.13
CA CYS A 267 -21.13 -7.14 5.75
C CYS A 267 -22.33 -7.42 4.83
N PRO A 268 -23.25 -6.44 4.63
CA PRO A 268 -24.43 -6.63 3.80
C PRO A 268 -24.04 -6.89 2.34
N LEU A 269 -24.97 -7.37 1.51
CA LEU A 269 -24.68 -7.59 0.08
C LEU A 269 -24.41 -6.23 -0.60
N LYS A 270 -23.25 -6.07 -1.24
CA LYS A 270 -22.90 -4.89 -2.05
C LYS A 270 -23.76 -4.86 -3.30
N ARG A 271 -24.49 -3.77 -3.51
CA ARG A 271 -25.27 -3.52 -4.73
C ARG A 271 -24.87 -2.19 -5.35
N ILE A 272 -25.30 -2.03 -6.60
CA ILE A 272 -25.32 -0.72 -7.26
C ILE A 272 -26.06 0.30 -6.39
N GLY A 273 -25.45 1.46 -6.20
CA GLY A 273 -25.93 2.53 -5.33
C GLY A 273 -25.46 2.47 -3.89
N ASP A 274 -24.86 1.37 -3.40
CA ASP A 274 -24.16 1.38 -2.11
C ASP A 274 -22.83 2.14 -2.25
N PRO A 275 -22.64 3.30 -1.60
CA PRO A 275 -21.35 3.98 -1.63
C PRO A 275 -20.30 3.22 -0.84
N LEU A 276 -19.01 3.46 -1.11
CA LEU A 276 -17.95 2.96 -0.24
C LEU A 276 -17.76 3.90 0.95
N CYS A 277 -17.47 3.33 2.12
CA CYS A 277 -17.12 4.15 3.28
C CYS A 277 -15.78 4.85 3.06
N ALA A 278 -15.62 6.04 3.65
CA ALA A 278 -14.32 6.68 3.73
C ALA A 278 -13.36 5.82 4.57
N VAL A 279 -12.06 5.90 4.26
CA VAL A 279 -11.03 5.21 5.03
C VAL A 279 -10.96 5.81 6.43
N ASP A 280 -10.93 4.96 7.45
CA ASP A 280 -10.66 5.37 8.83
C ASP A 280 -9.15 5.56 9.04
N GLU A 281 -8.70 6.81 8.91
CA GLU A 281 -7.30 7.19 9.09
C GLU A 281 -6.81 7.11 10.55
N SER A 282 -7.69 6.78 11.51
CA SER A 282 -7.29 6.54 12.90
C SER A 282 -6.67 5.16 13.14
N GLN A 283 -6.78 4.25 12.16
CA GLN A 283 -6.23 2.90 12.22
C GLN A 283 -5.05 2.74 11.25
N PRO A 284 -4.15 1.76 11.47
CA PRO A 284 -3.13 1.41 10.48
C PRO A 284 -3.74 1.11 9.11
N VAL A 285 -3.31 1.85 8.09
CA VAL A 285 -3.79 1.69 6.71
C VAL A 285 -2.76 0.91 5.92
N VAL A 286 -3.17 -0.19 5.28
CA VAL A 286 -2.27 -0.92 4.37
C VAL A 286 -2.07 -0.11 3.09
N LEU A 287 -0.83 0.24 2.77
CA LEU A 287 -0.47 0.85 1.49
C LEU A 287 -0.28 -0.20 0.40
N ALA A 288 0.42 -1.29 0.73
CA ALA A 288 0.65 -2.38 -0.21
C ALA A 288 0.38 -3.74 0.43
N ALA A 289 -0.63 -4.47 -0.05
CA ALA A 289 -0.99 -5.81 0.40
C ALA A 289 -0.35 -6.89 -0.49
N ARG A 290 -0.40 -8.15 -0.04
CA ARG A 290 0.02 -9.33 -0.82
C ARG A 290 1.50 -9.31 -1.22
N GLN A 291 2.33 -8.72 -0.37
CA GLN A 291 3.77 -8.64 -0.59
C GLN A 291 4.43 -9.96 -0.19
N ARG A 292 5.44 -10.38 -0.94
CA ARG A 292 6.12 -11.68 -0.76
C ARG A 292 7.33 -11.55 0.13
N SER A 293 7.12 -11.76 1.42
CA SER A 293 8.16 -11.62 2.46
C SER A 293 8.90 -10.29 2.36
N PRO A 294 8.19 -9.15 2.56
CA PRO A 294 8.84 -7.86 2.64
C PRO A 294 9.70 -7.79 3.92
N ILE A 295 10.96 -7.33 3.82
CA ILE A 295 11.91 -7.37 4.96
C ILE A 295 12.47 -6.01 5.35
N SER A 296 12.68 -5.12 4.38
CA SER A 296 13.23 -3.79 4.60
C SER A 296 12.39 -2.77 3.89
N LEU A 297 12.33 -1.57 4.46
CA LEU A 297 11.71 -0.42 3.83
C LEU A 297 12.54 0.85 4.04
N ALA A 298 12.37 1.82 3.16
CA ALA A 298 12.79 3.20 3.37
C ALA A 298 11.76 4.15 2.76
N VAL A 299 11.73 5.37 3.26
CA VAL A 299 10.79 6.42 2.83
C VAL A 299 11.59 7.59 2.28
N GLY A 300 11.17 8.12 1.14
CA GLY A 300 11.80 9.27 0.50
C GLY A 300 11.11 9.64 -0.82
N GLU A 301 11.27 10.90 -1.24
CA GLU A 301 10.65 11.44 -2.47
C GLU A 301 9.12 11.21 -2.57
N GLY A 302 8.40 11.25 -1.44
CA GLY A 302 6.96 11.00 -1.39
C GLY A 302 6.56 9.55 -1.68
N SER A 303 7.49 8.60 -1.51
CA SER A 303 7.25 7.17 -1.73
C SER A 303 7.79 6.31 -0.59
N VAL A 304 7.13 5.17 -0.38
CA VAL A 304 7.66 4.06 0.42
C VAL A 304 8.28 3.05 -0.55
N LEU A 305 9.51 2.63 -0.27
CA LEU A 305 10.24 1.61 -1.02
C LEU A 305 10.47 0.39 -0.13
N TRP A 306 10.40 -0.81 -0.69
CA TRP A 306 10.66 -2.05 0.05
C TRP A 306 11.33 -3.13 -0.79
N THR A 307 11.95 -4.08 -0.10
CA THR A 307 12.49 -5.33 -0.67
C THR A 307 11.55 -6.48 -0.39
N GLU A 308 11.39 -7.38 -1.37
CA GLU A 308 10.70 -8.67 -1.24
C GLU A 308 11.71 -9.80 -1.45
N GLN A 309 11.89 -10.68 -0.47
CA GLN A 309 12.87 -11.77 -0.57
C GLN A 309 12.55 -12.81 -1.64
N GLY A 310 11.29 -12.92 -2.05
CA GLY A 310 10.85 -13.90 -3.04
C GLY A 310 10.33 -15.20 -2.42
N ALA A 311 10.03 -16.18 -3.28
CA ALA A 311 9.47 -17.46 -2.88
C ALA A 311 10.56 -18.42 -2.38
N LEU A 312 10.17 -19.32 -1.48
CA LEU A 312 11.05 -20.37 -1.00
C LEU A 312 11.26 -21.44 -2.07
N SER A 313 12.49 -21.95 -2.17
CA SER A 313 12.88 -23.12 -2.97
C SER A 313 13.00 -24.40 -2.13
N GLY A 314 12.82 -24.29 -0.81
CA GLY A 314 12.97 -25.35 0.19
C GLY A 314 13.03 -24.75 1.60
N PRO A 315 13.33 -25.53 2.65
CA PRO A 315 13.35 -25.06 4.04
C PRO A 315 14.29 -23.86 4.27
N ASP A 316 15.44 -23.85 3.58
CA ASP A 316 16.53 -22.89 3.85
C ASP A 316 16.90 -22.02 2.63
N GLY A 317 16.12 -22.09 1.53
CA GLY A 317 16.50 -21.50 0.25
C GLY A 317 15.41 -20.65 -0.40
N PHE A 318 15.81 -19.66 -1.19
CA PHE A 318 14.95 -18.82 -2.01
C PHE A 318 15.16 -19.09 -3.51
N LYS A 319 14.11 -18.91 -4.32
CA LYS A 319 14.15 -19.16 -5.77
C LYS A 319 14.92 -18.11 -6.56
N GLY A 320 15.19 -16.93 -6.00
CA GLY A 320 15.81 -15.80 -6.69
C GLY A 320 14.82 -14.98 -7.53
N ASP A 321 13.54 -15.03 -7.16
CA ASP A 321 12.42 -14.28 -7.75
C ASP A 321 12.03 -13.07 -6.88
N GLY A 322 12.95 -12.58 -6.04
CA GLY A 322 12.72 -11.41 -5.20
C GLY A 322 12.58 -10.12 -6.00
N ALA A 323 12.14 -9.06 -5.33
CA ALA A 323 11.89 -7.78 -5.97
C ALA A 323 12.29 -6.59 -5.10
N VAL A 324 12.42 -5.43 -5.74
CA VAL A 324 12.42 -4.12 -5.10
C VAL A 324 11.24 -3.35 -5.67
N LYS A 325 10.39 -2.81 -4.80
CA LYS A 325 9.16 -2.12 -5.19
C LYS A 325 9.07 -0.74 -4.55
N ARG A 326 8.20 0.11 -5.08
CA ARG A 326 7.79 1.37 -4.46
C ARG A 326 6.29 1.63 -4.60
N ILE A 327 5.76 2.45 -3.72
CA ILE A 327 4.41 3.00 -3.79
C ILE A 327 4.43 4.46 -3.34
N PRO A 328 3.65 5.36 -3.96
CA PRO A 328 3.43 6.69 -3.39
C PRO A 328 2.88 6.60 -1.97
N ILE A 329 3.25 7.54 -1.09
CA ILE A 329 2.73 7.59 0.29
C ILE A 329 1.21 7.73 0.35
N GLU A 330 0.61 8.26 -0.71
CA GLU A 330 -0.83 8.40 -0.85
C GLU A 330 -1.52 7.13 -1.36
N GLY A 331 -0.78 6.05 -1.59
CA GLY A 331 -1.27 4.75 -2.04
C GLY A 331 -1.36 4.61 -3.58
N GLY A 332 -2.09 3.57 -4.02
CA GLY A 332 -2.26 3.23 -5.43
C GLY A 332 -1.63 1.89 -5.80
N ALA A 333 -1.24 1.71 -7.07
CA ALA A 333 -0.59 0.49 -7.51
C ALA A 333 0.93 0.53 -7.22
N PRO A 334 1.51 -0.49 -6.57
CA PRO A 334 2.96 -0.62 -6.47
C PRO A 334 3.65 -0.70 -7.84
N GLU A 335 4.78 0.01 -7.98
CA GLU A 335 5.71 -0.15 -9.10
C GLU A 335 6.84 -1.12 -8.73
N THR A 336 7.08 -2.11 -9.58
CA THR A 336 8.26 -2.97 -9.48
C THR A 336 9.48 -2.27 -10.08
N LEU A 337 10.43 -1.91 -9.22
CA LEU A 337 11.69 -1.27 -9.61
C LEU A 337 12.74 -2.25 -10.12
N ALA A 338 12.75 -3.45 -9.56
CA ALA A 338 13.62 -4.55 -9.94
C ALA A 338 12.91 -5.87 -9.66
N SER A 339 12.98 -6.81 -10.60
CA SER A 339 12.49 -8.19 -10.47
C SER A 339 13.65 -9.18 -10.52
N GLU A 340 13.38 -10.45 -10.22
CA GLU A 340 14.38 -11.54 -10.30
C GLU A 340 15.64 -11.26 -9.46
N GLN A 341 15.44 -10.65 -8.30
CA GLN A 341 16.49 -10.34 -7.35
C GLN A 341 16.80 -11.55 -6.46
N ALA A 342 18.08 -11.74 -6.15
CA ALA A 342 18.59 -12.92 -5.45
C ALA A 342 18.42 -12.78 -3.93
N ALA A 343 17.18 -12.93 -3.45
CA ALA A 343 16.77 -12.73 -2.06
C ALA A 343 17.25 -11.39 -1.50
N PRO A 344 16.71 -10.27 -2.01
CA PRO A 344 17.11 -8.95 -1.54
C PRO A 344 16.74 -8.77 -0.06
N ARG A 345 17.64 -8.18 0.73
CA ARG A 345 17.50 -8.05 2.19
C ARG A 345 17.19 -6.62 2.60
N HIS A 346 18.20 -5.75 2.59
CA HIS A 346 18.11 -4.39 3.09
C HIS A 346 18.26 -3.38 1.96
N LEU A 347 17.54 -2.27 2.06
CA LEU A 347 17.66 -1.15 1.12
C LEU A 347 18.00 0.14 1.84
N ALA A 348 18.63 1.06 1.12
CA ALA A 348 18.92 2.40 1.59
C ALA A 348 18.78 3.41 0.44
N LEU A 349 18.40 4.64 0.77
CA LEU A 349 18.28 5.73 -0.20
C LEU A 349 19.54 6.59 -0.20
N ASP A 350 20.14 6.73 -1.37
CA ASP A 350 21.19 7.70 -1.65
C ASP A 350 20.53 8.93 -2.28
N GLY A 351 19.93 9.76 -1.42
CA GLY A 351 19.16 10.93 -1.81
C GLY A 351 19.97 11.96 -2.59
N ALA A 352 21.25 12.15 -2.23
CA ALA A 352 22.15 13.06 -2.91
C ALA A 352 22.34 12.74 -4.41
N ASN A 353 22.19 11.47 -4.79
CA ASN A 353 22.32 11.02 -6.18
C ASN A 353 21.01 10.49 -6.79
N GLY A 354 19.88 10.60 -6.07
CA GLY A 354 18.57 10.08 -6.48
C GLY A 354 18.59 8.57 -6.77
N ARG A 355 19.23 7.78 -5.89
CA ARG A 355 19.38 6.32 -6.06
C ARG A 355 18.77 5.54 -4.92
N VAL A 356 18.25 4.36 -5.24
CA VAL A 356 18.01 3.28 -4.30
C VAL A 356 19.14 2.25 -4.41
N LEU A 357 19.64 1.82 -3.26
CA LEU A 357 20.65 0.79 -3.11
C LEU A 357 20.06 -0.38 -2.34
N TRP A 358 20.44 -1.61 -2.66
CA TRP A 358 19.99 -2.78 -1.89
C TRP A 358 21.02 -3.91 -1.87
N THR A 359 20.90 -4.80 -0.90
CA THR A 359 21.71 -6.01 -0.79
C THR A 359 20.98 -7.20 -1.41
N ASN A 360 21.66 -7.97 -2.26
CA ASN A 360 21.25 -9.33 -2.65
C ASN A 360 22.06 -10.35 -1.84
N ARG A 361 21.38 -11.28 -1.16
CA ARG A 361 22.02 -12.33 -0.35
C ARG A 361 22.70 -13.41 -1.19
N GLY A 362 22.20 -13.63 -2.41
CA GLY A 362 22.53 -14.79 -3.23
C GLY A 362 21.50 -15.90 -3.01
N ALA A 363 20.80 -16.28 -4.09
CA ALA A 363 19.69 -17.23 -4.09
C ALA A 363 19.44 -17.74 -5.51
N GLY A 364 19.03 -19.01 -5.65
CA GLY A 364 18.92 -19.66 -6.95
C GLY A 364 20.23 -19.57 -7.76
N ALA A 365 20.16 -19.11 -9.00
CA ALA A 365 21.33 -18.82 -9.84
C ALA A 365 21.96 -17.43 -9.56
N GLY A 366 21.28 -16.59 -8.79
CA GLY A 366 21.67 -15.22 -8.52
C GLY A 366 22.77 -15.11 -7.46
N LYS A 367 23.73 -14.21 -7.69
CA LYS A 367 24.90 -14.00 -6.83
C LYS A 367 24.67 -12.93 -5.77
N ALA A 368 25.46 -12.99 -4.71
CA ALA A 368 25.52 -11.92 -3.71
C ALA A 368 26.10 -10.64 -4.35
N ALA A 369 25.44 -9.51 -4.12
CA ALA A 369 25.84 -8.23 -4.69
C ALA A 369 25.24 -7.05 -3.92
N LEU A 370 25.93 -5.92 -3.94
CA LEU A 370 25.32 -4.62 -3.68
C LEU A 370 24.79 -4.07 -4.99
N MET A 371 23.49 -3.80 -5.03
CA MET A 371 22.77 -3.39 -6.22
C MET A 371 22.37 -1.93 -6.13
N ARG A 372 22.08 -1.32 -7.27
CA ARG A 372 21.67 0.09 -7.38
C ARG A 372 20.73 0.33 -8.56
N ARG A 373 19.87 1.34 -8.41
CA ARG A 373 19.05 1.90 -9.48
C ARG A 373 18.78 3.39 -9.20
N ARG A 374 18.59 4.19 -10.24
CA ARG A 374 18.09 5.57 -10.08
C ARG A 374 16.57 5.58 -9.87
N LEU A 375 16.10 6.45 -8.97
CA LEU A 375 14.67 6.59 -8.63
C LEU A 375 13.85 7.17 -9.79
N GLY A 376 14.46 8.08 -10.57
CA GLY A 376 13.87 8.64 -11.80
C GLY A 376 13.82 7.67 -13.00
N GLY A 377 14.18 6.40 -12.81
CA GLY A 377 14.24 5.38 -13.85
C GLY A 377 15.66 5.08 -14.35
N GLY A 378 15.76 4.06 -15.19
CA GLY A 378 17.03 3.49 -15.68
C GLY A 378 17.22 2.04 -15.26
N ASP A 379 18.30 1.44 -15.76
CA ASP A 379 18.59 0.02 -15.57
C ASP A 379 19.07 -0.28 -14.16
N VAL A 380 18.72 -1.49 -13.70
CA VAL A 380 19.28 -2.08 -12.49
C VAL A 380 20.74 -2.42 -12.75
N GLY A 381 21.63 -1.97 -11.88
CA GLY A 381 23.06 -2.23 -11.98
C GLY A 381 23.66 -2.68 -10.65
N THR A 382 24.88 -3.19 -10.73
CA THR A 382 25.66 -3.54 -9.54
C THR A 382 26.49 -2.34 -9.09
N LEU A 383 26.52 -2.08 -7.79
CA LEU A 383 27.51 -1.21 -7.15
C LEU A 383 28.78 -2.01 -6.83
N LEU A 384 28.64 -3.15 -6.15
CA LEU A 384 29.72 -4.11 -5.89
C LEU A 384 29.26 -5.52 -6.22
N ASN A 385 30.01 -6.22 -7.07
CA ASN A 385 29.71 -7.59 -7.48
C ASN A 385 30.33 -8.63 -6.52
N GLU A 386 29.97 -9.90 -6.73
CA GLU A 386 30.42 -11.02 -5.90
C GLU A 386 31.95 -11.11 -5.80
N GLN A 387 32.68 -10.88 -6.89
CA GLN A 387 34.14 -10.90 -6.92
C GLN A 387 34.74 -9.76 -6.08
N GLN A 388 34.23 -8.53 -6.25
CA GLN A 388 34.69 -7.36 -5.51
C GLN A 388 34.43 -7.51 -4.00
N LEU A 389 33.34 -8.18 -3.62
CA LEU A 389 33.03 -8.50 -2.23
C LEU A 389 33.99 -9.55 -1.66
N GLN A 390 34.36 -10.57 -2.44
CA GLN A 390 35.33 -11.60 -2.05
C GLN A 390 36.75 -11.05 -1.88
N GLU A 391 37.13 -10.05 -2.67
CA GLU A 391 38.44 -9.38 -2.54
C GLU A 391 38.62 -8.72 -1.16
N LEU A 392 37.54 -8.37 -0.48
CA LEU A 392 37.57 -7.84 0.89
C LEU A 392 37.73 -8.93 1.96
N GLY A 393 37.61 -10.21 1.58
CA GLY A 393 37.84 -11.40 2.39
C GLY A 393 36.65 -12.40 2.36
N PRO A 394 36.72 -13.51 3.13
CA PRO A 394 35.87 -14.68 2.93
C PRO A 394 34.36 -14.43 3.09
N TRP A 395 33.60 -15.35 2.50
CA TRP A 395 32.16 -15.28 2.24
C TRP A 395 31.28 -15.14 3.50
N GLY A 396 30.30 -14.25 3.41
CA GLY A 396 29.18 -14.09 4.33
C GLY A 396 27.98 -13.47 3.61
N THR A 397 26.78 -13.70 4.13
CA THR A 397 25.53 -13.18 3.57
C THR A 397 25.40 -11.70 3.85
N LEU A 398 25.03 -10.90 2.86
CA LEU A 398 24.78 -9.47 3.05
C LEU A 398 23.48 -9.30 3.86
N GLU A 399 23.58 -8.67 5.03
CA GLU A 399 22.49 -8.59 5.99
C GLU A 399 21.84 -7.21 6.04
N ALA A 400 22.63 -6.16 6.22
CA ALA A 400 22.16 -4.79 6.32
C ALA A 400 22.99 -3.83 5.44
N LEU A 401 22.40 -2.68 5.18
CA LEU A 401 22.91 -1.63 4.30
C LEU A 401 22.52 -0.27 4.86
N ALA A 402 23.46 0.66 4.94
CA ALA A 402 23.17 2.06 5.25
C ALA A 402 24.02 2.96 4.36
N THR A 403 23.62 4.21 4.20
CA THR A 403 24.38 5.19 3.43
C THR A 403 24.35 6.54 4.12
N ASN A 404 25.41 7.31 3.92
CA ASN A 404 25.40 8.75 4.08
C ASN A 404 25.78 9.41 2.74
N ASP A 405 26.02 10.71 2.72
CA ASP A 405 26.33 11.46 1.49
C ASP A 405 27.64 11.02 0.81
N LYS A 406 28.52 10.29 1.50
CA LYS A 406 29.87 9.93 1.03
C LYS A 406 30.10 8.44 0.86
N HIS A 407 29.47 7.64 1.71
CA HIS A 407 29.79 6.24 1.90
C HIS A 407 28.55 5.36 1.92
N VAL A 408 28.72 4.16 1.38
CA VAL A 408 27.81 3.02 1.55
C VAL A 408 28.46 2.06 2.52
N PHE A 409 27.70 1.64 3.53
CA PHE A 409 28.13 0.71 4.57
C PHE A 409 27.25 -0.53 4.56
N TRP A 410 27.83 -1.68 4.83
CA TRP A 410 27.07 -2.94 4.87
C TRP A 410 27.62 -3.89 5.92
N THR A 411 26.76 -4.82 6.35
CA THR A 411 27.15 -5.94 7.21
C THR A 411 27.13 -7.25 6.43
N GLN A 412 28.06 -8.13 6.75
CA GLN A 412 28.07 -9.51 6.26
C GLN A 412 28.15 -10.48 7.43
N LEU A 413 27.41 -11.58 7.34
CA LEU A 413 27.36 -12.61 8.39
C LEU A 413 27.70 -13.98 7.78
N SER A 414 28.76 -14.62 8.25
CA SER A 414 29.16 -15.94 7.74
C SER A 414 28.35 -17.05 8.41
N GLY A 415 27.81 -17.98 7.61
CA GLY A 415 26.97 -19.08 8.12
C GLY A 415 27.73 -20.29 8.67
N THR A 416 29.05 -20.35 8.48
CA THR A 416 29.88 -21.53 8.84
C THR A 416 31.07 -21.18 9.73
N VAL A 417 31.26 -19.90 10.06
CA VAL A 417 32.33 -19.43 10.95
C VAL A 417 31.79 -18.28 11.78
N VAL A 418 32.19 -18.22 13.05
CA VAL A 418 32.03 -17.08 13.96
C VAL A 418 32.84 -15.88 13.41
N ARG A 419 32.42 -15.29 12.30
CA ARG A 419 33.01 -14.09 11.67
C ARG A 419 31.93 -13.33 10.91
N GLY A 420 31.75 -12.07 11.27
CA GLY A 420 31.02 -11.08 10.49
C GLY A 420 31.98 -10.01 9.97
N ARG A 421 31.46 -9.12 9.15
CA ARG A 421 32.22 -7.98 8.62
C ARG A 421 31.34 -6.75 8.57
N VAL A 422 31.95 -5.59 8.81
CA VAL A 422 31.43 -4.29 8.39
C VAL A 422 32.29 -3.77 7.25
N GLY A 423 31.67 -3.59 6.08
CA GLY A 423 32.31 -3.03 4.90
C GLY A 423 31.92 -1.59 4.66
N ARG A 424 32.80 -0.85 3.98
CA ARG A 424 32.56 0.52 3.51
C ARG A 424 33.02 0.66 2.07
N ALA A 425 32.27 1.42 1.29
CA ALA A 425 32.68 1.89 -0.02
C ALA A 425 32.29 3.36 -0.21
N SER A 426 32.95 4.06 -1.13
CA SER A 426 32.42 5.34 -1.62
C SER A 426 31.05 5.13 -2.28
N VAL A 427 30.20 6.16 -2.32
CA VAL A 427 28.86 6.10 -2.95
C VAL A 427 28.87 5.69 -4.43
N ASP A 428 30.00 5.80 -5.11
CA ASP A 428 30.22 5.33 -6.49
C ASP A 428 30.81 3.91 -6.59
N GLY A 429 31.18 3.31 -5.46
CA GLY A 429 31.76 1.96 -5.34
C GLY A 429 33.24 1.85 -5.70
N GLN A 430 33.91 2.96 -6.04
CA GLN A 430 35.29 2.93 -6.53
C GLN A 430 36.30 2.59 -5.43
N THR A 431 36.14 3.22 -4.27
CA THR A 431 36.96 2.93 -3.09
C THR A 431 36.19 1.99 -2.16
N ARG A 432 36.87 0.98 -1.61
CA ARG A 432 36.27 -0.01 -0.71
C ARG A 432 37.27 -0.49 0.33
N SER A 433 36.80 -0.73 1.54
CA SER A 433 37.60 -1.17 2.67
C SER A 433 36.76 -1.98 3.65
N THR A 434 37.41 -2.86 4.41
CA THR A 434 36.83 -3.48 5.61
C THR A 434 37.02 -2.51 6.78
N LEU A 435 35.92 -2.14 7.45
CA LEU A 435 35.96 -1.30 8.65
C LEU A 435 36.22 -2.13 9.90
N SER A 436 35.60 -3.31 9.98
CA SER A 436 35.81 -4.22 11.09
C SER A 436 35.47 -5.67 10.74
N GLU A 437 36.06 -6.61 11.49
CA GLU A 437 35.86 -8.06 11.41
C GLU A 437 35.31 -8.62 12.73
N HIS A 438 34.25 -8.01 13.27
CA HIS A 438 33.54 -8.47 14.48
C HIS A 438 32.68 -9.72 14.24
N LEU A 439 32.29 -10.42 15.31
CA LEU A 439 31.52 -11.65 15.22
C LEU A 439 30.03 -11.31 15.06
N PHE A 440 29.33 -11.81 14.04
CA PHE A 440 27.87 -11.60 13.91
C PHE A 440 27.42 -10.11 13.79
N ALA A 441 28.19 -9.29 13.05
CA ALA A 441 27.74 -7.96 12.63
C ALA A 441 26.40 -8.05 11.89
N ASN A 442 25.37 -7.38 12.40
CA ASN A 442 23.98 -7.61 12.00
C ASN A 442 23.34 -6.40 11.33
N ARG A 443 22.92 -5.37 12.09
CA ARG A 443 22.30 -4.16 11.54
C ARG A 443 23.27 -3.00 11.54
N ILE A 444 23.05 -2.04 10.64
CA ILE A 444 23.87 -0.85 10.51
C ILE A 444 22.98 0.34 10.19
N ALA A 445 23.28 1.48 10.80
CA ALA A 445 22.71 2.78 10.50
C ALA A 445 23.85 3.77 10.22
N ALA A 446 23.62 4.73 9.33
CA ALA A 446 24.56 5.79 9.03
C ALA A 446 23.83 7.12 8.90
N ALA A 447 24.43 8.18 9.44
CA ALA A 447 23.91 9.53 9.37
C ALA A 447 25.08 10.51 9.38
N SER A 448 25.03 11.55 8.53
CA SER A 448 26.09 12.56 8.44
C SER A 448 27.49 11.93 8.29
N ASN A 449 28.34 12.05 9.31
CA ASN A 449 29.71 11.54 9.35
C ASN A 449 29.87 10.31 10.26
N VAL A 450 28.78 9.63 10.65
CA VAL A 450 28.82 8.50 11.60
C VAL A 450 28.17 7.26 10.99
N ALA A 451 28.78 6.10 11.24
CA ALA A 451 28.15 4.80 11.03
C ALA A 451 28.19 3.98 12.32
N CYS A 452 27.07 3.37 12.70
CA CYS A 452 26.96 2.53 13.88
C CYS A 452 26.31 1.19 13.53
N TRP A 453 26.78 0.11 14.15
CA TRP A 453 26.27 -1.24 13.90
C TRP A 453 26.10 -2.05 15.17
N THR A 454 25.22 -3.05 15.08
CA THR A 454 24.97 -4.02 16.14
C THR A 454 25.72 -5.32 15.88
N GLU A 455 26.21 -5.90 16.97
CA GLU A 455 26.87 -7.20 17.04
C GLU A 455 26.03 -8.09 17.96
N LEU A 456 25.46 -9.20 17.46
CA LEU A 456 24.45 -9.96 18.19
C LEU A 456 24.96 -10.66 19.47
N GLY A 457 26.25 -10.99 19.53
CA GLY A 457 26.76 -11.97 20.50
C GLY A 457 26.58 -13.41 19.99
N GLN A 458 27.13 -14.40 20.71
CA GLN A 458 27.11 -15.82 20.29
C GLN A 458 25.79 -16.50 20.69
N ASP A 459 25.22 -17.33 19.80
CA ASP A 459 23.92 -18.00 20.03
C ASP A 459 24.00 -19.29 20.90
N ASP A 460 25.19 -19.87 21.11
CA ASP A 460 25.41 -21.11 21.88
C ASP A 460 26.76 -21.04 22.62
N PRO A 461 26.80 -20.49 23.85
CA PRO A 461 28.02 -20.47 24.65
C PRO A 461 28.32 -21.86 25.21
N ALA A 462 29.59 -22.28 25.15
CA ALA A 462 30.02 -23.50 25.83
C ALA A 462 29.68 -23.42 27.34
N PRO A 463 29.33 -24.53 28.01
CA PRO A 463 28.97 -24.51 29.43
C PRO A 463 30.07 -23.87 30.29
N GLY A 464 29.74 -22.79 30.99
CA GLY A 464 30.69 -22.04 31.83
C GLY A 464 31.33 -20.80 31.18
N THR A 465 30.97 -20.46 29.95
CA THR A 465 31.26 -19.15 29.36
C THR A 465 30.07 -18.22 29.58
N VAL A 466 30.30 -17.10 30.29
CA VAL A 466 29.40 -15.96 30.29
C VAL A 466 29.75 -15.18 29.02
N ASP A 467 28.80 -15.06 28.08
CA ASP A 467 28.47 -13.80 27.39
C ASP A 467 27.63 -14.13 26.12
N ASP A 468 26.31 -14.36 26.30
CA ASP A 468 25.26 -14.22 25.25
C ASP A 468 25.07 -12.74 24.83
N GLU A 469 26.09 -11.92 25.07
CA GLU A 469 25.97 -10.49 25.13
C GLU A 469 26.61 -9.85 23.90
N GLY A 470 25.81 -9.10 23.18
CA GLY A 470 26.20 -8.34 22.01
C GLY A 470 26.83 -6.99 22.35
N THR A 471 27.29 -6.32 21.30
CA THR A 471 27.96 -5.02 21.40
C THR A 471 27.37 -4.06 20.37
N VAL A 472 27.34 -2.76 20.69
CA VAL A 472 27.04 -1.70 19.73
C VAL A 472 28.30 -0.86 19.52
N TRP A 473 28.67 -0.68 18.26
CA TRP A 473 29.87 0.03 17.83
C TRP A 473 29.50 1.22 16.95
N CYS A 474 30.32 2.27 16.99
CA CYS A 474 30.20 3.44 16.14
C CYS A 474 31.55 3.88 15.60
N LEU A 475 31.57 4.49 14.42
CA LEU A 475 32.75 5.07 13.80
C LEU A 475 32.40 6.44 13.20
N GLU A 476 33.10 7.48 13.64
CA GLU A 476 33.04 8.81 13.01
C GLU A 476 34.04 8.87 11.83
N ASP A 477 33.68 9.58 10.75
CA ASP A 477 34.56 9.79 9.59
C ASP A 477 35.86 10.47 10.04
N GLY A 478 37.00 9.92 9.60
CA GLY A 478 38.33 10.40 9.95
C GLY A 478 38.98 9.62 11.08
N GLU A 479 38.18 8.92 11.89
CA GLU A 479 38.68 7.98 12.89
C GLU A 479 39.07 6.64 12.25
N THR A 480 40.07 5.99 12.82
CA THR A 480 40.60 4.70 12.32
C THR A 480 40.07 3.50 13.09
N GLU A 481 39.57 3.70 14.31
CA GLU A 481 39.09 2.63 15.18
C GLU A 481 37.64 2.91 15.63
N PRO A 482 36.74 1.91 15.54
CA PRO A 482 35.39 2.04 16.07
C PRO A 482 35.40 2.15 17.59
N VAL A 483 34.50 2.96 18.14
CA VAL A 483 34.27 3.09 19.57
C VAL A 483 33.10 2.21 19.99
N LYS A 484 33.24 1.57 21.16
CA LYS A 484 32.16 0.83 21.79
C LYS A 484 31.21 1.81 22.49
N VAL A 485 29.94 1.81 22.10
CA VAL A 485 28.89 2.67 22.69
C VAL A 485 27.90 1.91 23.56
N GLY A 486 27.83 0.58 23.39
CA GLY A 486 27.08 -0.31 24.26
C GLY A 486 27.82 -1.63 24.42
N ASP A 487 28.06 -2.03 25.66
CA ASP A 487 28.66 -3.31 26.02
C ASP A 487 27.62 -4.21 26.70
N ARG A 488 27.85 -5.52 26.67
CA ARG A 488 27.02 -6.49 27.41
C ARG A 488 25.52 -6.46 27.05
N GLN A 489 25.19 -6.23 25.77
CA GLN A 489 23.83 -6.01 25.29
C GLN A 489 23.06 -7.32 25.07
N ARG A 490 21.75 -7.36 25.34
CA ARG A 490 20.95 -8.60 25.26
C ARG A 490 20.47 -8.91 23.82
N LYS A 491 21.42 -9.27 22.96
CA LYS A 491 21.22 -9.49 21.51
C LYS A 491 20.68 -8.22 20.81
N PRO A 492 21.52 -7.18 20.63
CA PRO A 492 21.12 -5.95 19.96
C PRO A 492 20.77 -6.22 18.49
N TYR A 493 19.62 -5.73 18.05
CA TYR A 493 19.07 -6.00 16.72
C TYR A 493 18.98 -4.73 15.88
N GLY A 494 17.82 -4.08 15.81
CA GLY A 494 17.60 -2.83 15.08
C GLY A 494 18.35 -1.65 15.70
N ILE A 495 18.85 -0.74 14.87
CA ILE A 495 19.58 0.46 15.26
C ILE A 495 19.15 1.65 14.40
N ALA A 496 19.02 2.82 15.01
CA ALA A 496 18.71 4.08 14.35
C ALA A 496 19.61 5.20 14.90
N LEU A 497 19.92 6.16 14.02
CA LEU A 497 20.66 7.37 14.36
C LEU A 497 19.76 8.58 14.18
N ASP A 498 19.97 9.61 15.00
CA ASP A 498 19.34 10.90 14.75
C ASP A 498 20.06 11.61 13.60
N ALA A 499 19.35 11.88 12.50
CA ALA A 499 19.89 12.61 11.36
C ALA A 499 20.35 14.03 11.71
N ARG A 500 19.78 14.66 12.75
CA ARG A 500 20.10 16.02 13.21
C ARG A 500 21.26 16.05 14.20
N ASN A 501 21.41 14.98 14.97
CA ASN A 501 22.49 14.78 15.92
C ASN A 501 23.00 13.33 15.82
N ALA A 502 23.86 13.07 14.83
CA ALA A 502 24.40 11.73 14.57
C ALA A 502 25.22 11.14 15.74
N ARG A 503 25.37 11.88 16.85
CA ARG A 503 25.97 11.40 18.10
C ARG A 503 24.98 10.66 19.00
N GLU A 504 23.67 10.83 18.83
CA GLU A 504 22.67 10.02 19.54
C GLU A 504 22.34 8.77 18.75
N VAL A 505 22.39 7.63 19.44
CA VAL A 505 22.18 6.30 18.85
C VAL A 505 21.11 5.60 19.66
N PHE A 506 20.12 5.04 18.97
CA PHE A 506 19.09 4.21 19.60
C PHE A 506 19.13 2.81 19.01
N TRP A 507 18.94 1.80 19.84
CA TRP A 507 18.81 0.42 19.38
C TRP A 507 17.80 -0.34 20.21
N VAL A 508 17.39 -1.48 19.67
CA VAL A 508 16.57 -2.45 20.37
C VAL A 508 17.35 -3.71 20.65
N ASN A 509 17.10 -4.32 21.80
CA ASN A 509 17.60 -5.64 22.15
C ASN A 509 16.46 -6.65 22.02
N ASP A 510 16.71 -7.81 21.40
CA ASP A 510 15.69 -8.88 21.27
C ASP A 510 15.18 -9.34 22.63
N GLY A 511 15.99 -9.18 23.69
CA GLY A 511 15.60 -9.38 25.09
C GLY A 511 14.53 -8.43 25.65
N GLY A 512 13.95 -7.55 24.83
CA GLY A 512 12.81 -6.69 25.20
C GLY A 512 13.19 -5.28 25.66
N GLU A 513 14.30 -4.72 25.19
CA GLU A 513 14.78 -3.40 25.64
C GLU A 513 14.87 -2.41 24.49
N VAL A 514 14.55 -1.15 24.77
CA VAL A 514 14.92 -0.01 23.93
C VAL A 514 16.00 0.77 24.67
N VAL A 515 17.11 1.03 23.99
CA VAL A 515 18.31 1.59 24.59
C VAL A 515 18.71 2.87 23.87
N ARG A 516 19.07 3.89 24.64
CA ARG A 516 19.61 5.17 24.18
C ARG A 516 21.08 5.25 24.55
N GLY A 517 21.94 5.51 23.58
CA GLY A 517 23.38 5.69 23.78
C GLY A 517 23.91 6.91 23.03
N ALA A 518 25.22 7.15 23.15
CA ALA A 518 25.88 8.22 22.43
C ALA A 518 27.26 7.79 21.92
N VAL A 519 27.67 8.33 20.77
CA VAL A 519 28.95 8.01 20.11
C VAL A 519 30.15 8.34 20.99
N ASP A 520 30.05 9.40 21.80
CA ASP A 520 31.12 9.87 22.69
C ASP A 520 31.02 9.33 24.12
N ARG A 521 30.07 8.41 24.41
CA ARG A 521 29.85 7.87 25.76
C ARG A 521 29.52 6.37 25.74
N ASN A 522 30.36 5.58 26.41
CA ASN A 522 30.08 4.18 26.70
C ASN A 522 29.22 4.01 27.98
N ALA A 523 28.08 4.69 28.02
CA ALA A 523 27.13 4.65 29.14
C ALA A 523 25.68 4.65 28.61
N PRO A 524 25.26 3.56 27.95
CA PRO A 524 23.91 3.48 27.40
C PRO A 524 22.85 3.37 28.51
N GLU A 525 21.68 3.94 28.24
CA GLU A 525 20.52 3.95 29.13
C GLU A 525 19.39 3.11 28.55
N VAL A 526 18.92 2.12 29.30
CA VAL A 526 17.68 1.39 28.98
C VAL A 526 16.50 2.31 29.29
N ILE A 527 15.86 2.84 28.24
CA ILE A 527 14.71 3.75 28.38
C ILE A 527 13.40 2.98 28.51
N PHE A 528 13.35 1.73 28.03
CA PHE A 528 12.21 0.84 28.14
C PHE A 528 12.67 -0.61 28.28
N GLU A 529 11.95 -1.40 29.10
CA GLU A 529 12.19 -2.83 29.30
C GLU A 529 10.86 -3.60 29.45
N ASP A 530 10.72 -4.69 28.70
CA ASP A 530 9.64 -5.69 28.82
C ASP A 530 10.19 -7.10 28.53
N HIS A 531 10.83 -7.69 29.53
CA HIS A 531 11.44 -9.03 29.41
C HIS A 531 10.43 -10.17 29.33
N ASP A 532 9.17 -9.92 29.71
CA ASP A 532 8.09 -10.90 29.58
C ASP A 532 7.71 -11.10 28.10
N HIS A 533 8.05 -10.12 27.25
CA HIS A 533 7.73 -10.14 25.83
C HIS A 533 8.92 -9.73 24.96
N PRO A 534 9.92 -10.62 24.81
CA PRO A 534 11.06 -10.36 23.94
C PRO A 534 10.61 -10.32 22.47
N GLY A 535 11.35 -9.59 21.63
CA GLY A 535 11.08 -9.47 20.20
C GLY A 535 10.99 -8.08 19.59
N PRO A 536 11.43 -6.97 20.22
CA PRO A 536 11.74 -5.75 19.48
C PRO A 536 12.66 -6.04 18.28
N TYR A 537 12.35 -5.50 17.11
CA TYR A 537 13.04 -5.85 15.87
C TYR A 537 13.54 -4.63 15.09
N GLY A 538 12.62 -3.81 14.58
CA GLY A 538 12.93 -2.55 13.90
C GLY A 538 12.83 -1.36 14.85
N ILE A 539 13.59 -0.31 14.58
CA ILE A 539 13.52 0.96 15.32
C ILE A 539 13.69 2.14 14.35
N ALA A 540 12.92 3.20 14.58
CA ALA A 540 13.00 4.47 13.86
C ALA A 540 12.77 5.65 14.80
N LEU A 541 13.19 6.84 14.39
CA LEU A 541 13.17 8.06 15.19
C LEU A 541 12.62 9.20 14.35
N ASP A 542 11.71 9.99 14.90
CA ASP A 542 11.35 11.31 14.36
C ASP A 542 11.96 12.43 15.23
N GLU A 543 11.40 13.63 15.12
CA GLU A 543 11.88 14.78 15.88
C GLU A 543 11.72 14.64 17.40
N ASP A 544 10.68 13.94 17.86
CA ASP A 544 10.21 13.93 19.25
C ASP A 544 10.13 12.52 19.86
N ARG A 545 10.04 11.48 19.04
CA ARG A 545 9.66 10.12 19.44
C ARG A 545 10.59 9.06 18.84
N VAL A 546 10.66 7.95 19.59
CA VAL A 546 11.21 6.68 19.14
C VAL A 546 10.06 5.72 18.88
N TYR A 547 10.18 4.94 17.81
CA TYR A 547 9.22 3.94 17.39
C TYR A 547 9.92 2.61 17.20
N TRP A 548 9.27 1.52 17.61
CA TRP A 548 9.81 0.18 17.38
C TRP A 548 8.71 -0.83 17.10
N THR A 549 9.08 -1.87 16.36
CA THR A 549 8.21 -3.01 16.06
C THR A 549 8.52 -4.15 17.01
N ASN A 550 7.47 -4.84 17.47
CA ASN A 550 7.61 -6.06 18.26
C ASN A 550 7.16 -7.24 17.41
N LEU A 551 8.11 -7.86 16.71
CA LEU A 551 7.85 -8.83 15.64
C LEU A 551 7.02 -10.03 16.12
N ARG A 552 7.30 -10.53 17.34
CA ARG A 552 6.58 -11.70 17.90
C ARG A 552 5.24 -11.34 18.52
N GLN A 553 5.10 -10.14 19.09
CA GLN A 553 3.84 -9.69 19.70
C GLN A 553 2.84 -9.17 18.67
N GLY A 554 3.29 -8.78 17.48
CA GLY A 554 2.41 -8.18 16.48
C GLY A 554 1.97 -6.77 16.86
N THR A 555 2.86 -5.99 17.48
CA THR A 555 2.58 -4.60 17.89
C THR A 555 3.63 -3.63 17.35
N VAL A 556 3.22 -2.36 17.23
CA VAL A 556 4.10 -1.21 17.01
C VAL A 556 4.00 -0.32 18.23
N SER A 557 5.12 0.13 18.77
CA SER A 557 5.19 0.89 20.01
C SER A 557 5.97 2.19 19.86
N THR A 558 5.75 3.12 20.78
CA THR A 558 6.41 4.44 20.76
C THR A 558 6.64 5.03 22.15
N LEU A 559 7.68 5.86 22.28
CA LEU A 559 7.96 6.69 23.45
C LEU A 559 8.53 8.06 23.03
N PRO A 560 8.44 9.10 23.87
CA PRO A 560 9.27 10.30 23.71
C PRO A 560 10.76 9.94 23.71
N ARG A 561 11.56 10.61 22.87
CA ARG A 561 13.01 10.34 22.78
C ARG A 561 13.77 10.65 24.06
N ASP A 562 13.31 11.65 24.80
CA ASP A 562 13.86 12.11 26.07
C ASP A 562 13.27 11.37 27.29
N ALA A 563 12.51 10.29 27.05
CA ALA A 563 11.93 9.48 28.11
C ALA A 563 12.99 9.11 29.16
N PRO A 564 12.66 9.21 30.46
CA PRO A 564 13.58 8.83 31.52
C PRO A 564 13.90 7.31 31.46
N PRO A 565 15.07 6.89 31.96
CA PRO A 565 15.40 5.47 32.05
C PRO A 565 14.32 4.65 32.73
N ARG A 566 14.06 3.44 32.23
CA ARG A 566 13.01 2.53 32.71
C ARG A 566 11.62 3.15 32.75
N SER A 567 11.27 3.92 31.72
CA SER A 567 9.93 4.49 31.59
C SER A 567 8.89 3.39 31.55
N ASN A 568 7.96 3.41 32.51
CA ASN A 568 6.88 2.44 32.56
C ASN A 568 5.84 2.76 31.49
N CYS A 569 5.76 1.90 30.47
CA CYS A 569 4.78 2.05 29.43
C CYS A 569 4.21 0.70 29.01
N ARG A 570 3.15 0.27 29.70
CA ARG A 570 2.45 -1.00 29.42
C ARG A 570 1.10 -0.75 28.75
N GLY A 571 0.72 -1.65 27.85
CA GLY A 571 -0.57 -1.64 27.15
C GLY A 571 -0.75 -0.43 26.21
N ASP A 572 -1.94 0.15 26.25
CA ASP A 572 -2.40 1.22 25.34
C ASP A 572 -1.61 2.53 25.45
N ARG A 573 -0.77 2.69 26.49
CA ARG A 573 0.01 3.92 26.69
C ARG A 573 1.18 4.08 25.72
N CYS A 574 1.69 2.98 25.17
CA CYS A 574 2.78 2.98 24.20
C CYS A 574 2.48 2.26 22.90
N THR A 575 1.42 1.45 22.88
CA THR A 575 1.05 0.69 21.70
C THR A 575 0.34 1.59 20.69
N LEU A 576 0.93 1.76 19.52
CA LEU A 576 0.32 2.47 18.39
C LEU A 576 -0.57 1.56 17.55
N ALA A 577 -0.14 0.32 17.37
CA ALA A 577 -0.85 -0.65 16.55
C ALA A 577 -0.78 -2.03 17.20
N THR A 578 -1.87 -2.79 17.09
CA THR A 578 -1.97 -4.20 17.49
C THR A 578 -2.41 -5.05 16.30
N GLY A 579 -2.36 -6.38 16.45
CA GLY A 579 -2.83 -7.32 15.43
C GLY A 579 -1.96 -7.36 14.17
N GLN A 580 -0.73 -6.86 14.23
CA GLN A 580 0.19 -6.81 13.10
C GLN A 580 0.80 -8.19 12.83
N ARG A 581 0.99 -8.53 11.55
CA ARG A 581 1.52 -9.84 11.13
C ARG A 581 3.03 -9.80 10.99
N ARG A 582 3.74 -10.05 12.11
CA ARG A 582 5.21 -10.00 12.18
C ARG A 582 5.75 -8.65 11.69
N PRO A 583 5.46 -7.55 12.39
CA PRO A 583 5.98 -6.23 12.02
C PRO A 583 7.51 -6.23 12.12
N GLY A 584 8.17 -5.86 11.01
CA GLY A 584 9.62 -5.94 10.82
C GLY A 584 10.28 -4.57 10.77
N ALA A 585 10.89 -4.21 9.64
CA ALA A 585 11.47 -2.88 9.44
C ALA A 585 10.42 -1.77 9.62
N ILE A 586 10.89 -0.62 10.11
CA ILE A 586 10.09 0.59 10.36
C ILE A 586 10.89 1.80 9.92
N ALA A 587 10.22 2.79 9.34
CA ALA A 587 10.79 4.09 9.02
C ALA A 587 9.74 5.19 9.25
N VAL A 588 10.18 6.43 9.26
CA VAL A 588 9.32 7.58 9.50
C VAL A 588 9.63 8.68 8.50
N ASP A 589 8.64 9.52 8.19
CA ASP A 589 8.84 10.81 7.56
C ASP A 589 8.21 11.94 8.40
N ALA A 590 8.00 13.12 7.82
CA ALA A 590 7.43 14.27 8.54
C ALA A 590 5.93 14.13 8.88
N GLY A 591 5.22 13.19 8.24
CA GLY A 591 3.77 13.05 8.36
C GLY A 591 3.30 11.71 8.92
N ALA A 592 4.08 10.63 8.75
CA ALA A 592 3.66 9.29 9.13
C ALA A 592 4.81 8.36 9.51
N ILE A 593 4.42 7.23 10.11
CA ILE A 593 5.28 6.09 10.39
C ILE A 593 4.87 4.93 9.49
N TYR A 594 5.85 4.18 9.00
CA TYR A 594 5.65 3.11 8.03
C TYR A 594 6.36 1.85 8.48
N TRP A 595 5.72 0.69 8.36
CA TRP A 595 6.34 -0.59 8.69
C TRP A 595 5.99 -1.68 7.69
N VAL A 596 6.85 -2.69 7.60
CA VAL A 596 6.53 -3.92 6.88
C VAL A 596 5.94 -4.94 7.84
N ASN A 597 4.88 -5.60 7.41
CA ASN A 597 4.44 -6.87 7.98
C ASN A 597 5.01 -7.99 7.11
N GLU A 598 5.93 -8.80 7.66
CA GLU A 598 6.64 -9.83 6.88
C GLU A 598 5.71 -10.94 6.36
N GLY A 599 4.58 -11.16 7.04
CA GLY A 599 3.66 -12.25 6.71
C GLY A 599 4.28 -13.64 6.91
N VAL A 600 3.86 -14.60 6.07
CA VAL A 600 4.41 -15.95 6.07
C VAL A 600 5.62 -16.02 5.11
N PRO A 601 6.77 -16.57 5.54
CA PRO A 601 7.94 -16.68 4.68
C PRO A 601 7.66 -17.37 3.34
N GLY A 602 8.09 -16.76 2.24
CA GLY A 602 7.89 -17.24 0.87
C GLY A 602 6.51 -16.97 0.27
N GLU A 603 5.52 -16.61 1.07
CA GLU A 603 4.14 -16.37 0.63
C GLU A 603 3.86 -14.90 0.40
N ALA A 604 2.90 -14.62 -0.48
CA ALA A 604 2.40 -13.28 -0.77
C ALA A 604 1.36 -12.84 0.28
N SER A 605 1.75 -12.87 1.55
CA SER A 605 0.88 -12.57 2.70
C SER A 605 1.40 -11.44 3.59
N GLY A 606 2.52 -10.82 3.21
CA GLY A 606 3.06 -9.62 3.84
C GLY A 606 2.39 -8.34 3.33
N ALA A 607 2.71 -7.22 3.98
CA ALA A 607 2.20 -5.91 3.63
C ALA A 607 3.19 -4.79 3.95
N VAL A 608 3.01 -3.65 3.28
CA VAL A 608 3.53 -2.33 3.69
C VAL A 608 2.37 -1.56 4.29
N VAL A 609 2.56 -1.08 5.51
CA VAL A 609 1.58 -0.35 6.31
C VAL A 609 2.10 1.06 6.56
#